data_AF-M7U1N0-F1
#
_entry.id   AF-M7U1N0-F1
#
_cell.length_a   1.000
_cell.length_b   1.000
_cell.length_c   1.000
_cell.angle_alpha   90.00
_cell.angle_beta   90.00
_cell.angle_gamma   90.00
#
_symmetry.space_group_name_H-M   'P 1'
#
loop_
_entity.id
_entity.type
_entity.pdbx_description
1 polymer ?
#
loop_
_entity_poly.entity_id
_entity_poly.type
_entity_poly.pdbx_seq_one_letter_code
_entity_poly.pdbx_strand_id
1 'polypeptide(L)'
;MVDNYMIGVKMNESWNWTKASASLPLVSEQVFLSDSESANAFSSVVLKGALFSGTSGGNGIYLYGGTEQSMNTSFYGYTDPTSPNQTLLSYDVAQNQWASIDVDSTIPEKPSFGASADVPDQGLGFYFNGEINNGSSTETTSIPAGSSVPLEGMVMLNMTDNTTRNISTAAIDTNSRTGGLLQYIPGIGANGKGILIQFGGMYRQAGELSDELGGTLAPMDQINIFDINSAYNGGNGSWYTQQASGNIPPRRIDSCTVVATAPDNSSYNIYLYGGQDGGSVSYDDVFVLSLPSFTWIQVYESVPGSPRFGHTCHLVGNRQMLTVGGAQKKYSSYCDWESSGVAIYDMYALSWKSTFYHDANKYIVPENITDIIGGNSSGFAQLNRPSKDFTNANVASLFSKALLTTNTNTSSTTNTTGSTTANSSATTSAASNNVSHGASTGVIAGATIGVVVAVLIISSLVWVWRRSSAAGRIKTQEGSRTESRQSLIVEDGKALNRLRANVMSMAYDPSNPCRVPGVEAPKEQVHVKLES
;
A
#
# COMPACT_ATOMS: atom_id res chain seq x y z
N MET A 1 -3.43 -5.02 -33.14
CA MET A 1 -3.87 -4.99 -31.73
C MET A 1 -2.68 -5.34 -30.87
N VAL A 2 -2.38 -4.52 -29.88
CA VAL A 2 -1.47 -4.89 -28.78
C VAL A 2 -2.37 -5.54 -27.74
N ASP A 3 -2.20 -6.85 -27.53
CA ASP A 3 -2.93 -7.55 -26.47
C ASP A 3 -2.26 -7.22 -25.15
N ASN A 4 -2.85 -6.29 -24.40
CA ASN A 4 -2.46 -6.03 -23.02
C ASN A 4 -3.17 -7.02 -22.10
N TYR A 5 -2.48 -7.45 -21.05
CA TYR A 5 -2.97 -8.45 -20.12
C TYR A 5 -2.79 -7.96 -18.69
N MET A 6 -3.84 -8.10 -17.88
CA MET A 6 -3.68 -8.07 -16.43
C MET A 6 -3.36 -9.49 -15.95
N ILE A 7 -2.42 -9.60 -15.02
CA ILE A 7 -1.97 -10.87 -14.46
C ILE A 7 -2.29 -10.88 -12.97
N GLY A 8 -3.29 -11.68 -12.58
CA GLY A 8 -3.56 -12.01 -11.19
C GLY A 8 -2.75 -13.22 -10.76
N VAL A 9 -2.09 -13.15 -9.60
CA VAL A 9 -1.56 -14.33 -8.91
C VAL A 9 -2.55 -14.70 -7.83
N LYS A 10 -3.07 -15.94 -7.83
CA LYS A 10 -3.95 -16.38 -6.74
C LYS A 10 -3.13 -16.55 -5.45
N MET A 11 -3.64 -15.97 -4.37
CA MET A 11 -3.00 -16.01 -3.05
C MET A 11 -3.69 -16.98 -2.08
N ASN A 12 -4.65 -17.79 -2.58
CA ASN A 12 -5.41 -18.79 -1.81
C ASN A 12 -4.78 -20.20 -1.85
N GLU A 13 -3.62 -20.36 -2.49
CA GLU A 13 -2.84 -21.60 -2.54
C GLU A 13 -1.34 -21.29 -2.45
N SER A 14 -0.57 -22.23 -1.91
CA SER A 14 0.86 -22.07 -1.64
C SER A 14 1.68 -22.38 -2.91
N TRP A 15 2.62 -21.51 -3.27
CA TRP A 15 3.38 -21.58 -4.52
C TRP A 15 4.86 -21.24 -4.34
N ASN A 16 5.70 -21.63 -5.30
CA ASN A 16 7.15 -21.44 -5.21
C ASN A 16 7.70 -20.76 -6.47
N TRP A 17 8.25 -19.55 -6.30
CA TRP A 17 8.71 -18.67 -7.38
C TRP A 17 10.05 -19.10 -8.00
N THR A 18 10.84 -19.93 -7.31
CA THR A 18 12.09 -20.50 -7.85
C THR A 18 11.85 -21.68 -8.79
N LYS A 19 10.64 -22.23 -8.81
CA LYS A 19 10.21 -23.23 -9.80
C LYS A 19 9.66 -22.51 -11.02
N ALA A 20 9.90 -23.07 -12.21
CA ALA A 20 9.46 -22.49 -13.48
C ALA A 20 7.96 -22.12 -13.46
N SER A 21 7.59 -21.07 -14.20
CA SER A 21 6.32 -20.33 -14.16
C SER A 21 5.01 -21.11 -14.31
N ALA A 22 5.08 -22.43 -14.54
CA ALA A 22 3.96 -23.36 -14.34
C ALA A 22 3.58 -23.57 -12.85
N SER A 23 4.43 -23.20 -11.89
CA SER A 23 4.18 -23.33 -10.44
C SER A 23 3.38 -22.17 -9.83
N LEU A 24 3.27 -21.04 -10.52
CA LEU A 24 2.50 -19.89 -10.06
C LEU A 24 1.03 -20.04 -10.52
N PRO A 25 0.06 -19.83 -9.61
CA PRO A 25 -1.37 -19.92 -9.92
C PRO A 25 -1.85 -18.65 -10.62
N LEU A 26 -1.29 -18.42 -11.80
CA LEU A 26 -1.54 -17.25 -12.65
C LEU A 26 -2.91 -17.35 -13.31
N VAL A 27 -3.70 -16.29 -13.15
CA VAL A 27 -4.85 -15.96 -13.96
C VAL A 27 -4.43 -14.80 -14.85
N SER A 28 -4.62 -14.93 -16.17
CA SER A 28 -4.43 -13.82 -17.08
C SER A 28 -5.77 -13.43 -17.69
N GLU A 29 -6.09 -12.16 -17.59
CA GLU A 29 -7.28 -11.56 -18.20
C GLU A 29 -6.80 -10.68 -19.36
N GLN A 30 -7.32 -10.94 -20.56
CA GLN A 30 -7.03 -10.11 -21.73
C GLN A 30 -7.77 -8.79 -21.58
N VAL A 31 -7.01 -7.73 -21.33
CA VAL A 31 -7.52 -6.38 -21.17
C VAL A 31 -7.58 -5.76 -22.56
N PHE A 32 -8.76 -5.80 -23.18
CA PHE A 32 -9.03 -5.01 -24.37
C PHE A 32 -9.02 -3.53 -24.00
N LEU A 33 -7.89 -2.87 -24.20
CA LEU A 33 -7.90 -1.42 -24.39
C LEU A 33 -8.87 -1.11 -25.55
N SER A 34 -9.68 -0.08 -25.37
CA SER A 34 -10.43 0.54 -26.45
C SER A 34 -9.45 0.97 -27.55
N ASP A 35 -9.79 0.67 -28.81
CA ASP A 35 -8.88 0.89 -29.94
C ASP A 35 -8.34 2.33 -29.95
N SER A 36 -7.07 2.49 -30.37
CA SER A 36 -6.34 3.76 -30.33
C SER A 36 -6.95 4.90 -31.16
N GLU A 37 -7.97 4.62 -31.98
CA GLU A 37 -8.76 5.62 -32.71
C GLU A 37 -10.02 6.07 -31.95
N SER A 38 -10.31 5.47 -30.79
CA SER A 38 -11.41 5.90 -29.92
C SER A 38 -10.96 6.98 -28.96
N ALA A 39 -11.82 7.98 -28.73
CA ALA A 39 -11.56 9.08 -27.77
C ALA A 39 -11.44 8.61 -26.29
N ASN A 40 -11.63 7.32 -26.04
CA ASN A 40 -11.54 6.68 -24.72
C ASN A 40 -10.32 5.74 -24.64
N ALA A 41 -9.36 5.79 -25.56
CA ALA A 41 -8.14 5.00 -25.47
C ALA A 41 -7.31 5.41 -24.24
N PHE A 42 -7.08 4.46 -23.33
CA PHE A 42 -6.25 4.67 -22.14
C PHE A 42 -4.87 4.08 -22.37
N SER A 43 -3.78 4.83 -22.10
CA SER A 43 -2.49 4.18 -21.86
C SER A 43 -2.44 3.71 -20.41
N SER A 44 -2.29 2.40 -20.22
CA SER A 44 -2.18 1.76 -18.90
C SER A 44 -0.74 1.40 -18.53
N VAL A 45 0.25 1.79 -19.35
CA VAL A 45 1.66 1.43 -19.17
C VAL A 45 2.45 2.66 -18.73
N VAL A 46 2.25 3.03 -17.47
CA VAL A 46 2.94 4.16 -16.82
C VAL A 46 3.97 3.67 -15.80
N LEU A 47 5.03 4.44 -15.63
CA LEU A 47 6.06 4.24 -14.61
C LEU A 47 5.80 5.16 -13.41
N LYS A 48 6.17 4.70 -12.21
CA LYS A 48 6.17 5.50 -10.97
C LYS A 48 4.82 6.20 -10.62
N GLY A 49 3.69 5.68 -11.11
CA GLY A 49 2.36 6.03 -10.62
C GLY A 49 2.02 5.30 -9.31
N ALA A 50 0.79 5.41 -8.84
CA ALA A 50 0.30 4.70 -7.65
C ALA A 50 -0.93 3.83 -7.97
N LEU A 51 -0.99 2.65 -7.34
CA LEU A 51 -2.15 1.76 -7.38
C LEU A 51 -2.82 1.72 -6.01
N PHE A 52 -4.16 1.80 -6.00
CA PHE A 52 -4.99 1.72 -4.81
C PHE A 52 -6.09 0.66 -4.98
N SER A 53 -6.48 -0.01 -3.90
CA SER A 53 -7.43 -1.14 -3.95
C SER A 53 -8.90 -0.73 -3.75
N GLY A 54 -9.18 0.56 -3.60
CA GLY A 54 -10.54 1.05 -3.39
C GLY A 54 -11.07 0.74 -1.99
N THR A 55 -12.30 0.26 -1.91
CA THR A 55 -12.92 -0.20 -0.67
C THR A 55 -12.61 -1.68 -0.42
N SER A 56 -12.41 -2.06 0.85
CA SER A 56 -12.15 -3.45 1.23
C SER A 56 -13.26 -4.39 0.73
N GLY A 57 -12.87 -5.38 -0.10
CA GLY A 57 -13.80 -6.32 -0.72
C GLY A 57 -14.51 -5.79 -1.98
N GLY A 58 -14.15 -4.60 -2.48
CA GLY A 58 -14.55 -4.10 -3.78
C GLY A 58 -13.82 -4.78 -4.95
N ASN A 59 -14.32 -4.56 -6.17
CA ASN A 59 -13.74 -5.08 -7.41
C ASN A 59 -12.86 -4.05 -8.15
N GLY A 60 -12.63 -2.88 -7.55
CA GLY A 60 -11.95 -1.76 -8.20
C GLY A 60 -10.44 -1.76 -7.95
N ILE A 61 -9.67 -1.53 -9.00
CA ILE A 61 -8.26 -1.13 -8.91
C ILE A 61 -8.17 0.30 -9.46
N TYR A 62 -7.51 1.19 -8.74
CA TYR A 62 -7.40 2.60 -9.14
C TYR A 62 -5.94 2.95 -9.41
N LEU A 63 -5.66 3.48 -10.60
CA LEU A 63 -4.34 3.95 -11.02
C LEU A 63 -4.35 5.48 -11.01
N TYR A 64 -3.47 6.08 -10.21
CA TYR A 64 -3.30 7.52 -10.11
C TYR A 64 -1.93 7.92 -10.65
N GLY A 65 -1.95 8.79 -11.66
CA GLY A 65 -0.77 9.34 -12.32
C GLY A 65 0.20 8.31 -12.87
N GLY A 66 1.49 8.64 -12.79
CA GLY A 66 2.58 7.97 -13.48
C GLY A 66 2.99 8.68 -14.78
N THR A 67 4.14 8.27 -15.31
CA THR A 67 4.79 8.85 -16.50
C THR A 67 5.05 7.79 -17.57
N GLU A 68 4.75 8.11 -18.83
CA GLU A 68 5.11 7.29 -19.99
C GLU A 68 6.63 7.26 -20.22
N GLN A 69 7.19 6.11 -20.64
CA GLN A 69 8.64 5.94 -20.77
C GLN A 69 9.23 6.70 -21.98
N SER A 70 9.66 7.95 -21.79
CA SER A 70 10.26 8.75 -22.86
C SER A 70 11.70 8.34 -23.26
N MET A 71 12.41 7.58 -22.41
CA MET A 71 13.84 7.26 -22.63
C MET A 71 14.10 6.23 -23.74
N ASN A 72 13.10 5.42 -24.12
CA ASN A 72 13.25 4.45 -25.20
C ASN A 72 11.94 4.28 -26.01
N THR A 73 11.75 5.17 -26.99
CA THR A 73 10.61 5.14 -27.91
C THR A 73 10.63 3.96 -28.89
N SER A 74 11.70 3.15 -28.92
CA SER A 74 11.77 1.92 -29.74
C SER A 74 11.21 0.68 -29.02
N PHE A 75 10.78 0.81 -27.76
CA PHE A 75 10.13 -0.27 -27.04
C PHE A 75 8.76 -0.63 -27.66
N TYR A 76 8.46 -1.91 -27.81
CA TYR A 76 7.25 -2.39 -28.51
C TYR A 76 5.93 -1.96 -27.86
N GLY A 77 5.94 -1.65 -26.55
CA GLY A 77 4.81 -1.10 -25.81
C GLY A 77 4.90 0.41 -25.54
N TYR A 78 5.74 1.16 -26.27
CA TYR A 78 5.80 2.61 -26.13
C TYR A 78 4.48 3.25 -26.58
N THR A 79 3.99 4.21 -25.79
CA THR A 79 2.88 5.10 -26.11
C THR A 79 3.31 6.54 -25.88
N ASP A 80 2.91 7.46 -26.76
CA ASP A 80 3.07 8.89 -26.48
C ASP A 80 2.25 9.31 -25.26
N PRO A 81 2.64 10.37 -24.54
CA PRO A 81 1.94 10.81 -23.34
C PRO A 81 0.47 11.16 -23.59
N THR A 82 -0.40 10.74 -22.68
CA THR A 82 -1.85 10.92 -22.83
C THR A 82 -2.36 12.28 -22.30
N SER A 83 -3.63 12.58 -22.56
CA SER A 83 -4.30 13.79 -22.08
C SER A 83 -4.29 13.86 -20.53
N PRO A 84 -4.09 15.04 -19.93
CA PRO A 84 -4.10 15.21 -18.47
C PRO A 84 -5.40 14.76 -17.78
N ASN A 85 -6.53 14.75 -18.49
CA ASN A 85 -7.82 14.29 -17.99
C ASN A 85 -7.83 12.77 -17.64
N GLN A 86 -6.79 12.02 -18.00
CA GLN A 86 -6.58 10.63 -17.62
C GLN A 86 -5.70 10.49 -16.35
N THR A 87 -5.81 11.43 -15.40
CA THR A 87 -5.00 11.43 -14.17
C THR A 87 -5.41 10.35 -13.15
N LEU A 88 -6.71 10.04 -13.05
CA LEU A 88 -7.22 8.94 -12.23
C LEU A 88 -8.00 7.97 -13.10
N LEU A 89 -7.50 6.74 -13.20
CA LEU A 89 -8.16 5.63 -13.87
C LEU A 89 -8.67 4.62 -12.85
N SER A 90 -9.80 3.99 -13.17
CA SER A 90 -10.36 2.88 -12.41
C SER A 90 -10.54 1.67 -13.32
N TYR A 91 -10.35 0.48 -12.76
CA TYR A 91 -10.55 -0.81 -13.42
C TYR A 91 -11.45 -1.69 -12.58
N ASP A 92 -12.61 -2.08 -13.10
CA ASP A 92 -13.47 -3.10 -12.49
C ASP A 92 -13.00 -4.49 -12.94
N VAL A 93 -12.42 -5.25 -12.00
CA VAL A 93 -11.89 -6.60 -12.22
C VAL A 93 -12.98 -7.61 -12.57
N ALA A 94 -14.20 -7.43 -12.06
CA ALA A 94 -15.31 -8.34 -12.38
C ALA A 94 -15.91 -8.06 -13.78
N GLN A 95 -15.89 -6.80 -14.22
CA GLN A 95 -16.42 -6.39 -15.52
C GLN A 95 -15.36 -6.37 -16.64
N ASN A 96 -14.07 -6.38 -16.29
CA ASN A 96 -12.93 -6.14 -17.17
C ASN A 96 -13.04 -4.80 -17.93
N GLN A 97 -13.37 -3.72 -17.21
CA GLN A 97 -13.61 -2.40 -17.80
C GLN A 97 -12.78 -1.30 -17.12
N TRP A 98 -12.16 -0.46 -17.96
CA TRP A 98 -11.51 0.78 -17.55
C TRP A 98 -12.47 1.96 -17.65
N ALA A 99 -12.37 2.89 -16.70
CA ALA A 99 -13.02 4.19 -16.73
C ALA A 99 -12.09 5.29 -16.20
N SER A 100 -12.10 6.46 -16.85
CA SER A 100 -11.53 7.69 -16.28
C SER A 100 -12.44 8.18 -15.16
N ILE A 101 -11.83 8.73 -14.10
CA ILE A 101 -12.53 9.49 -13.07
C ILE A 101 -12.01 10.92 -13.14
N ASP A 102 -12.92 11.88 -13.34
CA ASP A 102 -12.57 13.30 -13.33
C ASP A 102 -12.05 13.70 -11.95
N VAL A 103 -10.88 14.33 -11.90
CA VAL A 103 -10.28 14.87 -10.67
C VAL A 103 -10.54 16.37 -10.58
N ASP A 104 -10.63 16.91 -9.36
CA ASP A 104 -10.68 18.36 -9.14
C ASP A 104 -9.45 19.05 -9.78
N SER A 105 -9.66 20.19 -10.45
CA SER A 105 -8.61 20.93 -11.17
C SER A 105 -7.48 21.49 -10.29
N THR A 106 -7.59 21.39 -8.96
CA THR A 106 -6.51 21.72 -8.01
C THR A 106 -5.56 20.54 -7.73
N ILE A 107 -5.85 19.37 -8.30
CA ILE A 107 -5.00 18.17 -8.24
C ILE A 107 -3.94 18.25 -9.35
N PRO A 108 -2.65 18.02 -9.05
CA PRO A 108 -1.61 17.91 -10.08
C PRO A 108 -1.93 16.80 -11.09
N GLU A 109 -1.75 17.12 -12.38
CA GLU A 109 -2.05 16.19 -13.47
C GLU A 109 -0.93 15.17 -13.66
N LYS A 110 -1.29 13.89 -13.78
CA LYS A 110 -0.40 12.74 -13.96
C LYS A 110 0.96 12.83 -13.23
N PRO A 111 0.97 13.00 -11.90
CA PRO A 111 2.20 13.07 -11.12
C PRO A 111 2.86 11.69 -11.05
N SER A 112 4.19 11.68 -11.01
CA SER A 112 5.00 10.46 -10.92
C SER A 112 6.01 10.57 -9.78
N PHE A 113 6.61 9.46 -9.39
CA PHE A 113 7.71 9.39 -8.41
C PHE A 113 7.40 9.92 -6.99
N GLY A 114 6.13 10.19 -6.67
CA GLY A 114 5.67 10.46 -5.31
C GLY A 114 5.58 9.18 -4.47
N ALA A 115 5.35 9.35 -3.17
CA ALA A 115 5.08 8.24 -2.26
C ALA A 115 3.56 8.01 -2.17
N SER A 116 3.09 6.77 -1.97
CA SER A 116 1.65 6.50 -1.88
C SER A 116 1.28 5.47 -0.81
N ALA A 117 0.06 5.59 -0.28
CA ALA A 117 -0.48 4.68 0.73
C ALA A 117 -1.97 4.38 0.45
N ASP A 118 -2.29 3.09 0.41
CA ASP A 118 -3.65 2.57 0.28
C ASP A 118 -4.31 2.42 1.66
N VAL A 119 -5.57 2.85 1.77
CA VAL A 119 -6.34 2.88 3.03
C VAL A 119 -7.72 2.22 2.79
N PRO A 120 -7.72 0.89 2.55
CA PRO A 120 -8.89 0.18 2.01
C PRO A 120 -10.03 0.00 3.02
N ASP A 121 -9.75 0.08 4.31
CA ASP A 121 -10.76 0.07 5.38
C ASP A 121 -11.61 1.35 5.41
N GLN A 122 -11.23 2.37 4.64
CA GLN A 122 -11.94 3.64 4.52
C GLN A 122 -12.27 4.02 3.06
N GLY A 123 -11.82 3.24 2.08
CA GLY A 123 -11.99 3.56 0.65
C GLY A 123 -11.14 4.76 0.21
N LEU A 124 -10.01 5.00 0.86
CA LEU A 124 -9.15 6.16 0.64
C LEU A 124 -7.79 5.76 0.05
N GLY A 125 -7.22 6.63 -0.78
CA GLY A 125 -5.86 6.54 -1.27
C GLY A 125 -5.14 7.87 -1.05
N PHE A 126 -3.85 7.84 -0.72
CA PHE A 126 -3.05 9.04 -0.53
C PHE A 126 -1.82 9.01 -1.44
N TYR A 127 -1.56 10.12 -2.13
CA TYR A 127 -0.38 10.33 -2.96
C TYR A 127 0.37 11.59 -2.51
N PHE A 128 1.62 11.44 -2.11
CA PHE A 128 2.42 12.48 -1.46
C PHE A 128 3.51 13.01 -2.40
N ASN A 129 3.45 14.31 -2.71
CA ASN A 129 4.40 15.05 -3.54
C ASN A 129 4.61 14.41 -4.92
N GLY A 130 5.83 13.96 -5.23
CA GLY A 130 6.21 13.50 -6.57
C GLY A 130 6.63 14.63 -7.51
N GLU A 131 6.57 14.38 -8.80
CA GLU A 131 7.02 15.28 -9.87
C GLU A 131 6.24 15.07 -11.17
N ILE A 132 6.20 16.10 -12.01
CA ILE A 132 5.83 15.96 -13.42
C ILE A 132 7.06 16.05 -14.31
N ASN A 133 7.12 15.21 -15.34
CA ASN A 133 8.21 15.23 -16.32
C ASN A 133 7.66 15.18 -17.75
N ASN A 134 8.54 15.06 -18.74
CA ASN A 134 8.17 15.06 -20.16
C ASN A 134 7.30 13.88 -20.62
N GLY A 135 7.16 12.85 -19.77
CA GLY A 135 6.25 11.72 -19.96
C GLY A 135 4.97 11.79 -19.12
N SER A 136 4.70 12.86 -18.34
CA SER A 136 3.48 12.94 -17.53
C SER A 136 2.22 13.12 -18.38
N SER A 137 2.15 14.12 -19.27
CA SER A 137 0.99 14.36 -20.13
C SER A 137 1.37 15.03 -21.44
N THR A 138 0.40 15.16 -22.36
CA THR A 138 0.56 15.95 -23.60
C THR A 138 1.06 17.38 -23.35
N GLU A 139 0.73 17.98 -22.20
CA GLU A 139 1.08 19.37 -21.86
C GLU A 139 2.52 19.51 -21.32
N THR A 140 3.08 18.43 -20.75
CA THR A 140 4.42 18.45 -20.14
C THR A 140 5.53 18.04 -21.12
N THR A 141 5.20 17.66 -22.35
CA THR A 141 6.14 17.21 -23.40
C THR A 141 7.29 18.17 -23.72
N SER A 142 7.18 19.45 -23.34
CA SER A 142 8.22 20.47 -23.50
C SER A 142 9.32 20.43 -22.42
N ILE A 143 9.14 19.67 -21.34
CA ILE A 143 10.16 19.46 -20.31
C ILE A 143 11.35 18.70 -20.93
N PRO A 144 12.62 19.08 -20.64
CA PRO A 144 13.78 18.31 -21.11
C PRO A 144 13.83 16.89 -20.52
N ALA A 145 14.21 15.90 -21.32
CA ALA A 145 14.37 14.53 -20.85
C ALA A 145 15.46 14.43 -19.77
N GLY A 146 15.14 13.75 -18.65
CA GLY A 146 16.01 13.69 -17.47
C GLY A 146 15.86 14.88 -16.50
N SER A 147 15.00 15.84 -16.82
CA SER A 147 14.56 16.90 -15.92
C SER A 147 13.07 16.76 -15.60
N SER A 148 12.66 17.32 -14.46
CA SER A 148 11.28 17.30 -14.00
C SER A 148 10.97 18.49 -13.08
N VAL A 149 9.68 18.77 -12.87
CA VAL A 149 9.19 19.80 -11.95
C VAL A 149 8.64 19.09 -10.71
N PRO A 150 9.30 19.21 -9.54
CA PRO A 150 8.84 18.59 -8.30
C PRO A 150 7.57 19.26 -7.77
N LEU A 151 6.68 18.47 -7.18
CA LEU A 151 5.36 18.89 -6.69
C LEU A 151 5.31 18.95 -5.17
N GLU A 152 4.63 19.95 -4.64
CA GLU A 152 4.21 19.99 -3.22
C GLU A 152 2.80 19.41 -3.03
N GLY A 153 2.37 19.27 -1.78
CA GLY A 153 1.04 18.78 -1.43
C GLY A 153 0.90 17.25 -1.41
N MET A 154 -0.22 16.79 -0.86
CA MET A 154 -0.62 15.40 -0.78
C MET A 154 -2.06 15.29 -1.27
N VAL A 155 -2.28 14.47 -2.30
CA VAL A 155 -3.60 14.22 -2.86
C VAL A 155 -4.27 13.11 -2.06
N MET A 156 -5.44 13.42 -1.52
CA MET A 156 -6.37 12.48 -0.91
C MET A 156 -7.43 12.11 -1.95
N LEU A 157 -7.50 10.83 -2.30
CA LEU A 157 -8.47 10.24 -3.19
C LEU A 157 -9.52 9.51 -2.34
N ASN A 158 -10.81 9.81 -2.53
CA ASN A 158 -11.90 9.05 -1.97
C ASN A 158 -12.58 8.23 -3.07
N MET A 159 -12.30 6.93 -3.08
CA MET A 159 -12.77 5.97 -4.08
C MET A 159 -14.19 5.45 -3.76
N THR A 160 -14.83 5.97 -2.70
CA THR A 160 -16.22 5.64 -2.33
C THR A 160 -17.22 6.64 -2.95
N ASP A 161 -16.85 7.91 -3.03
CA ASP A 161 -17.68 8.99 -3.62
C ASP A 161 -17.04 9.65 -4.85
N ASN A 162 -15.89 9.15 -5.30
CA ASN A 162 -15.08 9.67 -6.41
C ASN A 162 -14.70 11.14 -6.26
N THR A 163 -14.40 11.59 -5.04
CA THR A 163 -13.88 12.93 -4.76
C THR A 163 -12.37 12.95 -4.56
N THR A 164 -11.72 14.06 -4.92
CA THR A 164 -10.29 14.28 -4.70
C THR A 164 -10.06 15.59 -3.94
N ARG A 165 -8.98 15.66 -3.15
CA ARG A 165 -8.61 16.85 -2.37
C ARG A 165 -7.10 17.01 -2.31
N ASN A 166 -6.60 18.21 -2.58
CA ASN A 166 -5.22 18.57 -2.32
C ASN A 166 -5.05 18.99 -0.84
N ILE A 167 -4.11 18.38 -0.14
CA ILE A 167 -3.80 18.61 1.27
C ILE A 167 -2.38 19.19 1.37
N SER A 168 -2.21 20.30 2.07
CA SER A 168 -0.89 20.94 2.17
C SER A 168 0.12 20.10 2.95
N THR A 169 1.36 20.06 2.47
CA THR A 169 2.51 19.45 3.16
C THR A 169 3.43 20.47 3.82
N ALA A 170 3.17 21.77 3.65
CA ALA A 170 4.00 22.88 4.15
C ALA A 170 4.21 22.89 5.69
N ALA A 171 3.40 22.13 6.44
CA ALA A 171 3.57 21.94 7.87
C ALA A 171 4.77 21.04 8.26
N ILE A 172 5.33 20.28 7.31
CA ILE A 172 6.54 19.45 7.49
C ILE A 172 7.69 19.90 6.59
N ASP A 173 7.43 20.24 5.33
CA ASP A 173 8.39 20.85 4.42
C ASP A 173 7.67 21.54 3.25
N THR A 174 8.27 22.60 2.71
CA THR A 174 7.83 23.28 1.47
C THR A 174 8.54 22.74 0.22
N ASN A 175 9.57 21.91 0.40
CA ASN A 175 10.19 21.15 -0.67
C ASN A 175 9.34 19.92 -1.01
N SER A 176 9.43 19.50 -2.26
CA SER A 176 8.89 18.24 -2.73
C SER A 176 9.71 17.05 -2.21
N ARG A 177 9.01 15.94 -2.01
CA ARG A 177 9.54 14.60 -1.84
C ARG A 177 9.38 13.79 -3.11
N THR A 178 10.47 13.18 -3.57
CA THR A 178 10.43 12.17 -4.64
C THR A 178 11.12 10.88 -4.19
N GLY A 179 10.68 9.73 -4.69
CA GLY A 179 11.21 8.40 -4.35
C GLY A 179 11.14 8.01 -2.88
N GLY A 180 10.27 8.67 -2.11
CA GLY A 180 10.08 8.43 -0.67
C GLY A 180 9.04 7.36 -0.39
N LEU A 181 8.77 7.16 0.91
CA LEU A 181 7.83 6.17 1.42
C LEU A 181 6.67 6.86 2.13
N LEU A 182 5.48 6.27 2.03
CA LEU A 182 4.26 6.66 2.73
C LEU A 182 3.54 5.37 3.12
N GLN A 183 3.20 5.20 4.39
CA GLN A 183 2.67 3.93 4.88
C GLN A 183 1.49 4.14 5.83
N TYR A 184 0.36 3.47 5.54
CA TYR A 184 -0.82 3.47 6.40
C TYR A 184 -0.62 2.56 7.62
N ILE A 185 -0.98 3.08 8.81
CA ILE A 185 -1.05 2.33 10.07
C ILE A 185 -2.50 2.35 10.59
N PRO A 186 -3.23 1.22 10.54
CA PRO A 186 -4.65 1.16 10.87
C PRO A 186 -4.94 1.17 12.38
N GLY A 187 -6.18 1.49 12.74
CA GLY A 187 -6.74 1.28 14.08
C GLY A 187 -6.28 2.25 15.18
N ILE A 188 -5.20 3.01 14.97
CA ILE A 188 -4.72 4.09 15.84
C ILE A 188 -5.31 5.45 15.45
N GLY A 189 -4.87 6.53 16.11
CA GLY A 189 -5.43 7.86 15.92
C GLY A 189 -6.85 8.01 16.48
N ALA A 190 -7.40 9.22 16.36
CA ALA A 190 -8.76 9.50 16.78
C ALA A 190 -9.76 8.68 15.95
N ASN A 191 -10.81 8.18 16.61
CA ASN A 191 -11.84 7.32 16.02
C ASN A 191 -11.33 6.03 15.33
N GLY A 192 -10.05 5.66 15.52
CA GLY A 192 -9.44 4.51 14.84
C GLY A 192 -9.18 4.70 13.35
N LYS A 193 -9.17 5.96 12.86
CA LYS A 193 -8.94 6.33 11.46
C LYS A 193 -7.52 6.08 10.95
N GLY A 194 -6.62 5.68 11.84
CA GLY A 194 -5.23 5.43 11.55
C GLY A 194 -4.44 6.69 11.23
N ILE A 195 -3.18 6.49 10.86
CA ILE A 195 -2.23 7.55 10.51
C ILE A 195 -1.44 7.14 9.27
N LEU A 196 -0.85 8.12 8.58
CA LEU A 196 0.19 7.85 7.59
C LEU A 196 1.56 8.16 8.17
N ILE A 197 2.55 7.36 7.77
CA ILE A 197 3.95 7.49 8.15
C ILE A 197 4.79 7.75 6.89
N GLN A 198 5.45 8.91 6.82
CA GLN A 198 6.23 9.37 5.68
C GLN A 198 7.71 9.51 6.07
N PHE A 199 8.61 8.88 5.32
CA PHE A 199 10.06 9.00 5.50
C PHE A 199 10.83 8.62 4.23
N GLY A 200 12.17 8.75 4.27
CA GLY A 200 13.04 8.46 3.12
C GLY A 200 12.81 9.38 1.93
N GLY A 201 13.37 9.03 0.78
CA GLY A 201 13.25 9.77 -0.47
C GLY A 201 14.26 10.91 -0.62
N MET A 202 13.98 11.82 -1.54
CA MET A 202 14.83 12.96 -1.90
C MET A 202 14.05 14.28 -1.74
N TYR A 203 14.66 15.29 -1.11
CA TYR A 203 14.18 16.67 -1.11
C TYR A 203 14.57 17.36 -2.42
N ARG A 204 13.60 17.98 -3.09
CA ARG A 204 13.79 18.83 -4.28
C ARG A 204 12.92 20.09 -4.15
N GLN A 205 13.40 21.24 -4.64
CA GLN A 205 12.62 22.48 -4.60
C GLN A 205 11.36 22.33 -5.45
N ALA A 206 10.19 22.56 -4.86
CA ALA A 206 8.91 22.44 -5.57
C ALA A 206 8.72 23.57 -6.60
N GLY A 207 8.03 23.27 -7.70
CA GLY A 207 7.69 24.23 -8.76
C GLY A 207 8.83 24.61 -9.72
N GLU A 208 10.08 24.30 -9.40
CA GLU A 208 11.25 24.63 -10.22
C GLU A 208 11.72 23.44 -11.07
N LEU A 209 12.07 23.70 -12.34
CA LEU A 209 12.67 22.69 -13.21
C LEU A 209 14.05 22.28 -12.66
N SER A 210 14.24 20.98 -12.45
CA SER A 210 15.52 20.43 -11.96
C SER A 210 15.77 19.03 -12.51
N ASP A 211 17.02 18.58 -12.49
CA ASP A 211 17.39 17.21 -12.85
C ASP A 211 16.72 16.20 -11.90
N GLU A 212 16.24 15.05 -12.42
CA GLU A 212 15.48 14.05 -11.65
C GLU A 212 16.23 13.55 -10.39
N LEU A 213 17.56 13.58 -10.41
CA LEU A 213 18.45 13.18 -9.30
C LEU A 213 19.17 14.36 -8.61
N GLY A 214 18.83 15.61 -8.95
CA GLY A 214 19.51 16.82 -8.48
C GLY A 214 19.21 17.26 -7.04
N GLY A 215 18.54 16.43 -6.25
CA GLY A 215 18.09 16.76 -4.88
C GLY A 215 18.98 16.23 -3.76
N THR A 216 18.52 16.42 -2.51
CA THR A 216 19.23 15.95 -1.30
C THR A 216 18.46 14.80 -0.65
N LEU A 217 19.10 13.63 -0.47
CA LEU A 217 18.46 12.50 0.20
C LEU A 217 18.00 12.85 1.63
N ALA A 218 16.78 12.43 1.96
CA ALA A 218 16.15 12.66 3.24
C ALA A 218 16.84 11.89 4.38
N PRO A 219 16.92 12.45 5.59
CA PRO A 219 17.26 11.69 6.79
C PRO A 219 16.24 10.56 7.03
N MET A 220 16.71 9.40 7.50
CA MET A 220 15.86 8.25 7.85
C MET A 220 15.41 8.26 9.32
N ASP A 221 15.98 9.14 10.15
CA ASP A 221 15.59 9.38 11.54
C ASP A 221 14.47 10.42 11.69
N GLN A 222 14.20 11.24 10.66
CA GLN A 222 13.05 12.15 10.64
C GLN A 222 11.82 11.44 10.08
N ILE A 223 10.88 11.09 10.96
CA ILE A 223 9.63 10.40 10.59
C ILE A 223 8.47 11.40 10.64
N ASN A 224 7.84 11.65 9.49
CA ASN A 224 6.66 12.49 9.41
C ASN A 224 5.39 11.66 9.61
N ILE A 225 4.40 12.22 10.29
CA ILE A 225 3.16 11.56 10.72
C ILE A 225 1.98 12.41 10.30
N PHE A 226 0.98 11.81 9.66
CA PHE A 226 -0.28 12.45 9.31
C PHE A 226 -1.45 11.83 10.08
N ASP A 227 -2.22 12.63 10.83
CA ASP A 227 -3.49 12.16 11.41
C ASP A 227 -4.60 12.19 10.36
N ILE A 228 -5.01 11.02 9.88
CA ILE A 228 -6.08 10.89 8.86
C ILE A 228 -7.41 11.44 9.40
N ASN A 229 -7.70 11.30 10.70
CA ASN A 229 -8.94 11.82 11.28
C ASN A 229 -9.06 13.35 11.11
N SER A 230 -7.96 14.08 11.26
CA SER A 230 -7.92 15.55 11.12
C SER A 230 -8.15 16.07 9.70
N ALA A 231 -8.09 15.20 8.69
CA ALA A 231 -8.39 15.55 7.29
C ALA A 231 -9.89 15.53 6.97
N TYR A 232 -10.72 14.88 7.79
CA TYR A 232 -12.17 14.82 7.57
C TYR A 232 -12.84 16.20 7.71
N ASN A 233 -14.09 16.31 7.21
CA ASN A 233 -14.91 17.52 7.27
C ASN A 233 -14.27 18.76 6.63
N GLY A 234 -13.43 18.58 5.60
CA GLY A 234 -12.76 19.67 4.89
C GLY A 234 -11.48 20.19 5.55
N GLY A 235 -11.04 19.61 6.68
CA GLY A 235 -9.77 19.96 7.33
C GLY A 235 -8.55 19.69 6.45
N ASN A 236 -7.52 20.53 6.54
CA ASN A 236 -6.26 20.39 5.78
C ASN A 236 -5.29 19.36 6.41
N GLY A 237 -5.83 18.44 7.21
CA GLY A 237 -5.05 17.47 7.98
C GLY A 237 -4.19 18.09 9.08
N SER A 238 -3.39 17.25 9.72
CA SER A 238 -2.44 17.61 10.77
C SER A 238 -1.21 16.74 10.61
N TRP A 239 -0.11 17.40 10.29
CA TRP A 239 1.20 16.79 10.18
C TRP A 239 2.03 17.02 11.44
N TYR A 240 2.85 16.03 11.79
CA TYR A 240 3.84 16.10 12.85
C TYR A 240 5.14 15.47 12.39
N THR A 241 6.25 15.83 13.04
CA THR A 241 7.55 15.18 12.84
C THR A 241 8.02 14.57 14.15
N GLN A 242 8.39 13.30 14.12
CA GLN A 242 8.96 12.56 15.23
C GLN A 242 10.38 12.11 14.89
N GLN A 243 11.30 12.29 15.84
CA GLN A 243 12.65 11.75 15.72
C GLN A 243 12.69 10.28 16.13
N ALA A 244 13.28 9.45 15.28
CA ALA A 244 13.55 8.04 15.52
C ALA A 244 14.97 7.82 16.07
N SER A 245 15.24 6.59 16.51
CA SER A 245 16.52 6.18 17.12
C SER A 245 16.82 4.71 16.81
N GLY A 246 17.93 4.15 17.30
CA GLY A 246 18.36 2.79 17.01
C GLY A 246 19.26 2.69 15.77
N ASN A 247 19.17 1.59 15.02
CA ASN A 247 19.96 1.34 13.83
C ASN A 247 19.37 2.09 12.62
N ILE A 248 19.55 3.41 12.57
CA ILE A 248 18.99 4.27 11.51
C ILE A 248 19.55 3.83 10.14
N PRO A 249 18.70 3.49 9.15
CA PRO A 249 19.17 3.08 7.83
C PRO A 249 19.93 4.21 7.11
N PRO A 250 20.90 3.89 6.23
CA PRO A 250 21.41 4.82 5.24
C PRO A 250 20.29 5.51 4.44
N ARG A 251 20.46 6.79 4.14
CA ARG A 251 19.52 7.61 3.36
C ARG A 251 19.33 7.00 1.96
N ARG A 252 18.09 6.91 1.50
CA ARG A 252 17.73 6.17 0.29
C ARG A 252 16.42 6.60 -0.36
N ILE A 253 16.32 6.32 -1.66
CA ILE A 253 15.12 6.38 -2.51
C ILE A 253 14.79 4.97 -3.03
N ASP A 254 13.63 4.80 -3.67
CA ASP A 254 13.25 3.59 -4.43
C ASP A 254 13.28 2.28 -3.63
N SER A 255 13.07 2.38 -2.31
CA SER A 255 12.84 1.25 -1.40
C SER A 255 11.36 0.87 -1.39
N CYS A 256 11.01 -0.25 -0.78
CA CYS A 256 9.62 -0.63 -0.50
C CYS A 256 9.34 -0.73 1.01
N THR A 257 8.06 -0.69 1.41
CA THR A 257 7.64 -0.99 2.79
C THR A 257 6.40 -1.87 2.88
N VAL A 258 6.26 -2.59 4.01
CA VAL A 258 5.00 -3.22 4.48
C VAL A 258 4.86 -3.06 5.99
N VAL A 259 3.65 -3.28 6.54
CA VAL A 259 3.38 -3.18 7.98
C VAL A 259 2.95 -4.52 8.54
N ALA A 260 3.53 -4.91 9.67
CA ALA A 260 3.01 -5.98 10.51
C ALA A 260 2.62 -5.41 11.89
N THR A 261 1.41 -5.70 12.35
CA THR A 261 0.93 -5.25 13.66
C THR A 261 1.06 -6.37 14.69
N ALA A 262 1.56 -6.07 15.89
CA ALA A 262 1.62 -7.03 16.98
C ALA A 262 0.21 -7.58 17.33
N PRO A 263 0.07 -8.86 17.75
CA PRO A 263 -1.25 -9.45 18.02
C PRO A 263 -2.12 -8.70 19.04
N ASP A 264 -1.52 -7.94 19.96
CA ASP A 264 -2.19 -7.12 20.98
C ASP A 264 -2.27 -5.62 20.62
N ASN A 265 -1.77 -5.20 19.46
CA ASN A 265 -1.62 -3.81 19.03
C ASN A 265 -0.68 -2.93 19.90
N SER A 266 0.22 -3.53 20.71
CA SER A 266 1.23 -2.77 21.47
C SER A 266 2.34 -2.19 20.59
N SER A 267 2.65 -2.81 19.45
CA SER A 267 3.58 -2.30 18.46
C SER A 267 3.14 -2.50 17.01
N TYR A 268 3.64 -1.62 16.14
CA TYR A 268 3.43 -1.62 14.70
C TYR A 268 4.80 -1.57 14.03
N ASN A 269 5.12 -2.61 13.26
CA ASN A 269 6.44 -2.85 12.71
C ASN A 269 6.42 -2.57 11.20
N ILE A 270 7.03 -1.47 10.78
CA ILE A 270 7.15 -1.11 9.37
C ILE A 270 8.45 -1.71 8.83
N TYR A 271 8.34 -2.76 8.02
CA TYR A 271 9.47 -3.40 7.35
C TYR A 271 9.83 -2.58 6.12
N LEU A 272 11.12 -2.28 5.97
CA LEU A 272 11.75 -1.56 4.87
C LEU A 272 12.73 -2.50 4.16
N TYR A 273 12.66 -2.64 2.84
CA TYR A 273 13.63 -3.41 2.06
C TYR A 273 14.25 -2.60 0.92
N GLY A 274 15.57 -2.77 0.78
CA GLY A 274 16.34 -2.34 -0.39
C GLY A 274 16.37 -0.83 -0.62
N GLY A 275 16.39 -0.43 -1.89
CA GLY A 275 16.53 0.95 -2.34
C GLY A 275 17.95 1.32 -2.79
N GLN A 276 18.16 2.61 -3.04
CA GLN A 276 19.43 3.14 -3.53
C GLN A 276 19.73 4.57 -3.03
N ASP A 277 21.00 4.97 -3.11
CA ASP A 277 21.48 6.32 -2.80
C ASP A 277 21.34 7.34 -3.96
N GLY A 278 20.74 6.94 -5.09
CA GLY A 278 20.77 7.72 -6.35
C GLY A 278 22.15 7.88 -7.01
N GLY A 279 23.22 7.38 -6.37
CA GLY A 279 24.62 7.42 -6.81
C GLY A 279 25.15 6.03 -7.14
N SER A 280 26.07 5.49 -6.33
CA SER A 280 26.75 4.20 -6.61
C SER A 280 26.28 3.02 -5.77
N VAL A 281 25.50 3.26 -4.71
CA VAL A 281 25.08 2.23 -3.74
C VAL A 281 23.63 1.79 -3.97
N SER A 282 23.39 0.50 -3.80
CA SER A 282 22.07 -0.11 -3.68
C SER A 282 22.10 -1.06 -2.50
N TYR A 283 20.95 -1.29 -1.85
CA TYR A 283 20.87 -2.03 -0.60
C TYR A 283 20.15 -3.39 -0.75
N ASP A 284 20.56 -4.39 0.05
CA ASP A 284 19.94 -5.72 0.23
C ASP A 284 19.73 -5.99 1.73
N ASP A 285 19.34 -4.95 2.45
CA ASP A 285 19.10 -4.96 3.89
C ASP A 285 17.59 -4.91 4.16
N VAL A 286 17.16 -5.52 5.28
CA VAL A 286 15.81 -5.32 5.81
C VAL A 286 15.91 -4.65 7.16
N PHE A 287 15.24 -3.52 7.29
CA PHE A 287 15.10 -2.77 8.53
C PHE A 287 13.64 -2.78 8.99
N VAL A 288 13.41 -2.60 10.28
CA VAL A 288 12.10 -2.39 10.87
C VAL A 288 12.07 -1.10 11.66
N LEU A 289 11.13 -0.21 11.35
CA LEU A 289 10.75 0.89 12.24
C LEU A 289 9.59 0.42 13.12
N SER A 290 9.87 0.19 14.40
CA SER A 290 8.85 -0.11 15.41
C SER A 290 8.22 1.18 15.93
N LEU A 291 6.90 1.24 15.90
CA LEU A 291 6.06 2.24 16.57
C LEU A 291 5.35 1.59 17.77
N PRO A 292 5.07 2.30 18.87
CA PRO A 292 5.26 3.74 19.10
C PRO A 292 6.65 4.13 19.63
N SER A 293 7.65 3.23 19.63
CA SER A 293 9.00 3.55 20.10
C SER A 293 9.84 4.37 19.13
N PHE A 294 9.43 4.48 17.86
CA PHE A 294 10.20 5.06 16.76
C PHE A 294 11.66 4.55 16.77
N THR A 295 11.81 3.24 16.87
CA THR A 295 13.10 2.57 16.92
C THR A 295 13.34 1.80 15.64
N TRP A 296 14.40 2.14 14.93
CA TRP A 296 14.92 1.38 13.81
C TRP A 296 15.76 0.19 14.30
N ILE A 297 15.50 -0.97 13.71
CA ILE A 297 16.14 -2.25 14.01
C ILE A 297 16.57 -2.85 12.68
N GLN A 298 17.85 -3.21 12.54
CA GLN A 298 18.31 -3.97 11.38
C GLN A 298 18.00 -5.45 11.62
N VAL A 299 17.18 -6.07 10.76
CA VAL A 299 16.74 -7.47 10.93
C VAL A 299 17.32 -8.41 9.87
N TYR A 300 17.88 -7.88 8.79
CA TYR A 300 18.56 -8.64 7.76
C TYR A 300 19.63 -7.80 7.05
N GLU A 301 20.74 -8.46 6.68
CA GLU A 301 21.74 -7.98 5.74
C GLU A 301 22.42 -9.20 5.10
N SER A 302 22.79 -9.12 3.82
CA SER A 302 23.57 -10.16 3.13
C SER A 302 24.84 -9.60 2.53
N VAL A 303 25.95 -10.33 2.67
CA VAL A 303 27.25 -9.98 2.09
C VAL A 303 27.90 -11.23 1.48
N PRO A 304 27.97 -11.36 0.14
CA PRO A 304 27.33 -10.50 -0.86
C PRO A 304 25.80 -10.64 -0.83
N GLY A 305 25.10 -9.53 -1.00
CA GLY A 305 23.66 -9.49 -1.25
C GLY A 305 23.29 -9.48 -2.74
N SER A 306 21.99 -9.30 -3.00
CA SER A 306 21.35 -9.07 -4.30
C SER A 306 20.58 -7.73 -4.28
N PRO A 307 21.28 -6.57 -4.25
CA PRO A 307 20.64 -5.30 -3.96
C PRO A 307 19.60 -4.86 -4.99
N ARG A 308 18.44 -4.40 -4.52
CA ARG A 308 17.28 -4.11 -5.38
C ARG A 308 16.65 -2.76 -5.06
N PHE A 309 16.30 -2.01 -6.10
CA PHE A 309 15.57 -0.74 -6.01
C PHE A 309 14.49 -0.66 -7.10
N GLY A 310 13.49 0.20 -6.90
CA GLY A 310 12.39 0.38 -7.86
C GLY A 310 11.44 -0.82 -7.92
N HIS A 311 11.44 -1.64 -6.87
CA HIS A 311 10.51 -2.75 -6.66
C HIS A 311 9.38 -2.30 -5.73
N THR A 312 8.28 -3.06 -5.73
CA THR A 312 7.16 -2.86 -4.80
C THR A 312 7.11 -4.01 -3.80
N CYS A 313 6.50 -3.77 -2.63
CA CYS A 313 6.31 -4.78 -1.60
C CYS A 313 4.88 -4.81 -1.09
N HIS A 314 4.39 -6.02 -0.84
CA HIS A 314 3.01 -6.27 -0.47
C HIS A 314 2.95 -7.23 0.71
N LEU A 315 2.13 -6.92 1.72
CA LEU A 315 1.79 -7.88 2.78
C LEU A 315 0.88 -8.95 2.20
N VAL A 316 1.31 -10.21 2.24
CA VAL A 316 0.56 -11.34 1.65
C VAL A 316 0.39 -12.51 2.62
N GLY A 317 -0.78 -13.15 2.51
CA GLY A 317 -1.22 -14.15 3.48
C GLY A 317 -1.22 -13.55 4.90
N ASN A 318 -0.66 -14.30 5.85
CA ASN A 318 -0.74 -13.96 7.27
C ASN A 318 0.50 -13.27 7.86
N ARG A 319 1.66 -13.30 7.19
CA ARG A 319 2.94 -12.77 7.72
C ARG A 319 4.09 -12.61 6.70
N GLN A 320 3.83 -12.71 5.41
CA GLN A 320 4.88 -12.73 4.38
C GLN A 320 4.89 -11.40 3.63
N MET A 321 6.08 -10.89 3.32
CA MET A 321 6.26 -9.79 2.38
C MET A 321 6.57 -10.37 1.00
N LEU A 322 5.78 -9.99 0.00
CA LEU A 322 6.01 -10.28 -1.42
C LEU A 322 6.68 -9.08 -2.07
N THR A 323 7.87 -9.27 -2.65
CA THR A 323 8.53 -8.30 -3.52
C THR A 323 8.09 -8.51 -4.97
N VAL A 324 7.99 -7.43 -5.75
CA VAL A 324 7.73 -7.49 -7.21
C VAL A 324 8.54 -6.42 -7.95
N GLY A 325 9.28 -6.86 -8.97
CA GLY A 325 9.99 -6.02 -9.94
C GLY A 325 11.35 -5.51 -9.46
N GLY A 326 11.62 -4.24 -9.77
CA GLY A 326 12.89 -3.56 -9.50
C GLY A 326 14.09 -4.11 -10.26
N ALA A 327 15.24 -3.47 -10.05
CA ALA A 327 16.49 -3.77 -10.75
C ALA A 327 17.70 -3.71 -9.81
N GLN A 328 18.82 -4.27 -10.28
CA GLN A 328 20.15 -4.04 -9.74
C GLN A 328 20.87 -2.95 -10.57
N LYS A 329 21.73 -2.13 -9.95
CA LYS A 329 22.50 -1.09 -10.67
C LYS A 329 23.49 -1.64 -11.71
N LYS A 330 23.91 -2.90 -11.58
CA LYS A 330 24.89 -3.56 -12.46
C LYS A 330 24.32 -4.84 -13.05
N TYR A 331 23.71 -4.72 -14.23
CA TYR A 331 23.11 -5.82 -15.01
C TYR A 331 24.07 -6.98 -15.40
N SER A 332 25.36 -6.94 -15.05
CA SER A 332 26.37 -7.81 -15.69
C SER A 332 27.58 -8.22 -14.83
N SER A 333 27.55 -8.14 -13.50
CA SER A 333 28.72 -8.55 -12.70
C SER A 333 28.49 -9.11 -11.29
N TYR A 334 27.23 -9.27 -10.84
CA TYR A 334 26.94 -9.78 -9.49
C TYR A 334 25.73 -10.72 -9.46
N CYS A 335 25.67 -11.42 -8.33
CA CYS A 335 24.64 -12.33 -7.86
C CYS A 335 23.24 -11.68 -7.83
N ASP A 336 22.31 -12.11 -8.68
CA ASP A 336 20.88 -11.81 -8.53
C ASP A 336 20.11 -13.07 -8.15
N TRP A 337 19.96 -13.37 -6.86
CA TRP A 337 19.19 -14.55 -6.44
C TRP A 337 17.68 -14.38 -6.67
N GLU A 338 17.21 -13.14 -6.87
CA GLU A 338 15.82 -12.76 -7.18
C GLU A 338 15.67 -12.47 -8.70
N SER A 339 16.40 -13.19 -9.54
CA SER A 339 16.39 -13.00 -11.00
C SER A 339 15.04 -13.26 -11.70
N SER A 340 14.03 -13.75 -10.97
CA SER A 340 12.64 -13.83 -11.42
C SER A 340 11.82 -12.56 -11.13
N GLY A 341 12.43 -11.53 -10.53
CA GLY A 341 11.75 -10.28 -10.14
C GLY A 341 10.67 -10.45 -9.06
N VAL A 342 10.67 -11.56 -8.32
CA VAL A 342 9.71 -11.87 -7.26
C VAL A 342 10.41 -12.69 -6.18
N ALA A 343 10.24 -12.30 -4.91
CA ALA A 343 10.66 -13.07 -3.75
C ALA A 343 9.65 -12.99 -2.60
N ILE A 344 9.85 -13.86 -1.60
CA ILE A 344 9.06 -13.92 -0.36
C ILE A 344 10.00 -13.77 0.82
N TYR A 345 9.73 -12.80 1.70
CA TYR A 345 10.38 -12.67 3.00
C TYR A 345 9.39 -13.07 4.11
N ASP A 346 9.73 -14.08 4.90
CA ASP A 346 8.92 -14.45 6.06
C ASP A 346 9.25 -13.50 7.22
N MET A 347 8.31 -12.63 7.58
CA MET A 347 8.55 -11.58 8.59
C MET A 347 8.62 -12.10 10.03
N TYR A 348 8.28 -13.37 10.27
CA TYR A 348 8.55 -14.04 11.56
C TYR A 348 9.95 -14.65 11.59
N ALA A 349 10.31 -15.41 10.55
CA ALA A 349 11.62 -16.07 10.44
C ALA A 349 12.74 -15.14 9.96
N LEU A 350 12.43 -13.85 9.70
CA LEU A 350 13.33 -12.78 9.28
C LEU A 350 14.28 -13.18 8.14
N SER A 351 13.76 -13.95 7.19
CA SER A 351 14.58 -14.53 6.12
C SER A 351 13.79 -14.80 4.84
N TRP A 352 14.48 -14.67 3.71
CA TRP A 352 13.97 -15.00 2.39
C TRP A 352 13.59 -16.48 2.27
N LYS A 353 12.54 -16.74 1.47
CA LYS A 353 11.97 -18.05 1.20
C LYS A 353 11.67 -18.17 -0.29
N SER A 354 11.81 -19.39 -0.83
CA SER A 354 11.42 -19.71 -2.20
C SER A 354 9.92 -19.99 -2.36
N THR A 355 9.20 -20.21 -1.26
CA THR A 355 7.78 -20.59 -1.22
C THR A 355 6.96 -19.53 -0.48
N PHE A 356 5.86 -19.08 -1.09
CA PHE A 356 4.74 -18.45 -0.41
C PHE A 356 3.84 -19.53 0.18
N TYR A 357 3.56 -19.45 1.48
CA TYR A 357 2.61 -20.31 2.18
C TYR A 357 1.32 -19.54 2.45
N HIS A 358 0.23 -19.89 1.76
CA HIS A 358 -1.10 -19.31 2.00
C HIS A 358 -1.58 -19.58 3.44
N ASP A 359 -1.30 -20.77 3.94
CA ASP A 359 -1.65 -21.29 5.26
C ASP A 359 -0.61 -20.99 6.35
N ALA A 360 0.33 -20.06 6.10
CA ALA A 360 1.28 -19.61 7.10
C ALA A 360 0.57 -19.15 8.39
N ASN A 361 1.17 -19.42 9.55
CA ASN A 361 0.66 -18.91 10.83
C ASN A 361 0.58 -17.38 10.83
N LYS A 362 -0.34 -16.84 11.63
CA LYS A 362 -0.46 -15.40 11.90
C LYS A 362 0.87 -14.78 12.29
N TYR A 363 1.08 -13.54 11.89
CA TYR A 363 2.21 -12.74 12.36
C TYR A 363 2.25 -12.70 13.89
N ILE A 364 3.46 -12.83 14.41
CA ILE A 364 3.86 -12.68 15.80
C ILE A 364 5.15 -11.89 15.80
N VAL A 365 5.43 -11.14 16.87
CA VAL A 365 6.62 -10.29 16.93
C VAL A 365 7.88 -11.18 17.02
N PRO A 366 8.85 -11.06 16.10
CA PRO A 366 10.12 -11.81 16.16
C PRO A 366 10.96 -11.46 17.39
N GLU A 367 11.76 -12.42 17.85
CA GLU A 367 12.66 -12.26 19.00
C GLU A 367 13.62 -11.07 18.80
N ASN A 368 14.24 -10.94 17.62
CA ASN A 368 15.09 -9.81 17.23
C ASN A 368 14.44 -8.42 17.39
N ILE A 369 13.10 -8.35 17.39
CA ILE A 369 12.36 -7.10 17.62
C ILE A 369 12.03 -6.97 19.11
N THR A 370 11.54 -8.03 19.76
CA THR A 370 11.20 -8.00 21.20
C THR A 370 12.42 -7.81 22.09
N ASP A 371 13.61 -8.21 21.67
CA ASP A 371 14.86 -7.95 22.39
C ASP A 371 15.18 -6.45 22.49
N ILE A 372 14.72 -5.66 21.50
CA ILE A 372 14.92 -4.21 21.45
C ILE A 372 13.75 -3.48 22.11
N ILE A 373 12.50 -3.85 21.80
CA ILE A 373 11.30 -3.12 22.28
C ILE A 373 10.66 -3.73 23.54
N GLY A 374 11.20 -4.82 24.06
CA GLY A 374 10.60 -5.63 25.12
C GLY A 374 9.36 -6.41 24.65
N GLY A 375 8.70 -7.08 25.59
CA GLY A 375 7.50 -7.87 25.33
C GLY A 375 7.81 -9.33 25.00
N ASN A 376 7.00 -9.92 24.13
CA ASN A 376 7.15 -11.29 23.63
C ASN A 376 6.45 -11.44 22.26
N SER A 377 6.41 -12.66 21.72
CA SER A 377 5.83 -12.94 20.39
C SER A 377 4.35 -12.53 20.24
N SER A 378 3.60 -12.47 21.34
CA SER A 378 2.20 -12.01 21.33
C SER A 378 2.05 -10.48 21.41
N GLY A 379 3.15 -9.74 21.51
CA GLY A 379 3.18 -8.28 21.69
C GLY A 379 3.68 -7.88 23.08
N PHE A 380 2.93 -7.04 23.79
CA PHE A 380 3.28 -6.45 25.08
C PHE A 380 4.60 -5.66 25.08
N ALA A 381 4.88 -4.93 24.00
CA ALA A 381 6.08 -4.10 23.86
C ALA A 381 6.24 -3.13 25.06
N GLN A 382 7.41 -3.12 25.68
CA GLN A 382 7.70 -2.31 26.87
C GLN A 382 8.21 -0.91 26.50
N LEU A 383 8.95 -0.79 25.41
CA LEU A 383 9.27 0.51 24.80
C LEU A 383 8.04 1.00 24.03
N ASN A 384 7.16 1.71 24.74
CA ASN A 384 5.93 2.26 24.19
C ASN A 384 6.01 3.79 23.91
N ARG A 385 7.21 4.38 23.96
CA ARG A 385 7.49 5.79 23.66
C ARG A 385 8.88 5.95 23.01
N PRO A 386 9.15 7.04 22.27
CA PRO A 386 10.48 7.35 21.75
C PRO A 386 11.53 7.56 22.84
N SER A 387 12.80 7.27 22.52
CA SER A 387 13.93 7.44 23.45
C SER A 387 14.18 8.88 23.90
N LYS A 388 13.76 9.88 23.09
CA LYS A 388 13.74 11.31 23.43
C LYS A 388 12.33 11.85 23.69
N ASP A 389 11.40 10.95 24.00
CA ASP A 389 9.95 11.16 24.08
C ASP A 389 9.29 11.63 22.78
N PHE A 390 7.96 11.68 22.78
CA PHE A 390 7.16 12.23 21.69
C PHE A 390 7.40 13.73 21.53
N THR A 391 7.52 14.21 20.29
CA THR A 391 7.73 15.65 19.96
C THR A 391 6.67 16.56 20.60
N ASN A 392 5.43 16.07 20.76
CA ASN A 392 4.37 16.77 21.48
C ASN A 392 3.24 15.82 21.93
N ALA A 393 2.32 16.33 22.74
CA ALA A 393 1.18 15.58 23.28
C ALA A 393 0.18 15.10 22.21
N ASN A 394 0.07 15.77 21.05
CA ASN A 394 -0.82 15.31 19.98
C ASN A 394 -0.29 14.01 19.38
N VAL A 395 1.02 13.94 19.07
CA VAL A 395 1.68 12.70 18.61
C VAL A 395 1.50 11.57 19.63
N ALA A 396 1.71 11.86 20.93
CA ALA A 396 1.49 10.87 21.98
C ALA A 396 0.04 10.35 22.03
N SER A 397 -0.95 11.21 21.75
CA SER A 397 -2.38 10.83 21.80
C SER A 397 -2.79 9.88 20.67
N LEU A 398 -2.13 9.94 19.50
CA LEU A 398 -2.35 9.01 18.38
C LEU A 398 -2.13 7.55 18.78
N PHE A 399 -1.18 7.30 19.68
CA PHE A 399 -0.80 5.96 20.17
C PHE A 399 -1.46 5.57 21.50
N SER A 400 -2.43 6.35 21.98
CA SER A 400 -3.10 6.14 23.29
C SER A 400 -3.62 4.72 23.52
N LYS A 401 -4.12 4.01 22.50
CA LYS A 401 -4.55 2.60 22.63
C LYS A 401 -3.39 1.65 22.96
N ALA A 402 -2.25 1.78 22.27
CA ALA A 402 -1.04 0.98 22.54
C ALA A 402 -0.42 1.31 23.91
N LEU A 403 -0.56 2.56 24.36
CA LEU A 403 -0.20 2.99 25.72
C LEU A 403 -1.15 2.41 26.79
N LEU A 404 -2.36 1.96 26.45
CA LEU A 404 -3.30 1.37 27.41
C LEU A 404 -3.15 -0.15 27.51
N THR A 405 -2.89 -0.86 26.41
CA THR A 405 -2.68 -2.32 26.40
C THR A 405 -1.45 -2.75 27.20
N THR A 406 -0.47 -1.86 27.37
CA THR A 406 0.75 -2.07 28.16
C THR A 406 0.57 -1.85 29.67
N ASN A 407 -0.41 -1.03 30.08
CA ASN A 407 -0.61 -0.66 31.49
C ASN A 407 -1.50 -1.62 32.30
N THR A 408 -2.23 -2.52 31.67
CA THR A 408 -3.23 -3.37 32.35
C THR A 408 -2.67 -4.57 33.13
N ASN A 409 -1.34 -4.79 33.10
CA ASN A 409 -0.72 -5.99 33.69
C ASN A 409 0.43 -5.75 34.70
N THR A 410 0.56 -4.56 35.29
CA THR A 410 1.29 -4.38 36.56
C THR A 410 0.48 -4.93 37.76
N SER A 411 0.16 -6.22 37.70
CA SER A 411 -0.46 -6.93 38.84
C SER A 411 0.56 -7.12 39.96
N SER A 412 0.21 -6.58 41.12
CA SER A 412 1.08 -6.44 42.29
C SER A 412 1.51 -7.78 42.93
N THR A 413 2.81 -7.98 43.08
CA THR A 413 3.41 -8.93 44.02
C THR A 413 4.36 -8.23 45.00
N THR A 414 3.81 -7.35 45.84
CA THR A 414 4.51 -6.81 47.01
C THR A 414 3.89 -7.35 48.30
N ASN A 415 4.43 -8.47 48.77
CA ASN A 415 4.28 -8.88 50.16
C ASN A 415 5.11 -7.93 51.05
N THR A 416 4.44 -7.13 51.89
CA THR A 416 5.11 -6.45 53.01
C THR A 416 4.24 -6.46 54.25
N THR A 417 4.55 -7.40 55.14
CA THR A 417 4.18 -7.36 56.57
C THR A 417 4.81 -6.14 57.24
N GLY A 418 4.01 -5.37 58.00
CA GLY A 418 4.53 -4.23 58.78
C GLY A 418 3.45 -3.51 59.57
N SER A 419 3.27 -3.89 60.83
CA SER A 419 2.35 -3.23 61.77
C SER A 419 2.89 -1.88 62.23
N THR A 420 2.05 -0.85 62.34
CA THR A 420 1.95 -0.02 63.56
C THR A 420 0.70 0.87 63.59
N THR A 421 0.25 1.17 64.80
CA THR A 421 -1.00 1.88 65.17
C THR A 421 -0.83 3.38 65.36
N ALA A 422 -1.84 4.20 65.03
CA ALA A 422 -2.50 5.13 66.00
C ALA A 422 -3.64 5.99 65.40
N ASN A 423 -4.73 6.10 66.19
CA ASN A 423 -5.84 7.08 66.17
C ASN A 423 -5.59 8.48 65.53
N SER A 424 -6.59 9.16 64.94
CA SER A 424 -7.67 9.79 65.73
C SER A 424 -8.92 10.28 64.96
N SER A 425 -10.08 10.12 65.61
CA SER A 425 -11.30 10.96 65.61
C SER A 425 -12.02 11.35 64.31
N ALA A 426 -13.26 10.88 64.22
CA ALA A 426 -14.32 11.26 63.27
C ALA A 426 -14.85 12.69 63.43
N THR A 427 -15.64 13.15 62.45
CA THR A 427 -17.01 13.66 62.73
C THR A 427 -17.95 13.34 61.55
N THR A 428 -19.19 12.97 61.90
CA THR A 428 -20.33 12.63 61.02
C THR A 428 -20.83 13.82 60.18
N SER A 429 -21.52 13.59 59.05
CA SER A 429 -22.99 13.54 59.03
C SER A 429 -23.56 12.79 57.82
N ALA A 430 -24.51 11.88 58.07
CA ALA A 430 -25.47 11.37 57.08
C ALA A 430 -26.63 12.41 56.93
N ALA A 431 -27.66 12.27 56.09
CA ALA A 431 -28.17 11.21 55.20
C ALA A 431 -28.85 11.90 53.97
N SER A 432 -29.71 11.37 53.09
CA SER A 432 -30.47 10.11 52.94
C SER A 432 -31.00 10.09 51.47
N ASN A 433 -30.75 9.05 50.67
CA ASN A 433 -31.62 7.88 50.39
C ASN A 433 -32.64 8.02 49.22
N ASN A 434 -32.85 6.88 48.55
CA ASN A 434 -33.96 6.47 47.67
C ASN A 434 -33.99 7.12 46.27
N VAL A 435 -33.88 6.41 45.13
CA VAL A 435 -34.33 5.05 44.70
C VAL A 435 -35.85 4.89 44.62
N SER A 436 -36.39 4.86 43.39
CA SER A 436 -37.31 3.81 42.90
C SER A 436 -37.77 4.01 41.45
N HIS A 437 -37.58 2.96 40.64
CA HIS A 437 -38.49 2.35 39.66
C HIS A 437 -39.50 3.17 38.81
N GLY A 438 -39.46 2.95 37.48
CA GLY A 438 -40.37 1.96 36.86
C GLY A 438 -41.39 2.43 35.79
N ALA A 439 -41.69 1.50 34.87
CA ALA A 439 -42.83 1.43 33.94
C ALA A 439 -42.95 2.47 32.79
N SER A 440 -43.79 2.27 31.77
CA SER A 440 -43.96 1.15 30.82
C SER A 440 -44.99 1.52 29.73
N THR A 441 -44.78 1.10 28.47
CA THR A 441 -45.81 0.76 27.45
C THR A 441 -46.87 1.80 27.04
N GLY A 442 -47.05 2.03 25.73
CA GLY A 442 -48.21 2.75 25.18
C GLY A 442 -48.31 2.73 23.66
N VAL A 443 -49.17 1.87 23.10
CA VAL A 443 -49.44 1.75 21.66
C VAL A 443 -50.71 2.53 21.30
N ILE A 444 -50.67 3.37 20.25
CA ILE A 444 -51.84 3.80 19.47
C ILE A 444 -51.47 3.82 17.98
N ALA A 445 -52.33 3.27 17.13
CA ALA A 445 -52.20 3.26 15.67
C ALA A 445 -53.24 4.16 14.99
N GLY A 446 -52.98 4.64 13.76
CA GLY A 446 -54.02 5.32 12.98
C GLY A 446 -53.60 6.05 11.68
N ALA A 447 -53.77 5.37 10.54
CA ALA A 447 -54.23 5.94 9.25
C ALA A 447 -53.34 6.92 8.41
N THR A 448 -52.25 6.42 7.79
CA THR A 448 -51.64 7.04 6.58
C THR A 448 -51.01 6.02 5.59
N ILE A 449 -51.72 4.95 5.19
CA ILE A 449 -51.15 3.92 4.28
C ILE A 449 -51.80 3.89 2.87
N GLY A 450 -53.04 4.37 2.69
CA GLY A 450 -53.74 4.29 1.40
C GLY A 450 -53.15 5.16 0.27
N VAL A 451 -52.59 6.34 0.60
CA VAL A 451 -52.14 7.31 -0.41
C VAL A 451 -50.79 6.93 -1.02
N VAL A 452 -49.86 6.40 -0.20
CA VAL A 452 -48.50 6.07 -0.65
C VAL A 452 -48.51 4.96 -1.71
N VAL A 453 -49.34 3.93 -1.51
CA VAL A 453 -49.46 2.80 -2.46
C VAL A 453 -50.02 3.26 -3.81
N ALA A 454 -51.02 4.15 -3.82
CA ALA A 454 -51.60 4.68 -5.06
C ALA A 454 -50.58 5.49 -5.89
N VAL A 455 -49.77 6.32 -5.23
CA VAL A 455 -48.71 7.12 -5.90
C VAL A 455 -47.62 6.22 -6.50
N LEU A 456 -47.22 5.15 -5.81
CA LEU A 456 -46.22 4.19 -6.31
C LEU A 456 -46.72 3.38 -7.53
N ILE A 457 -48.01 3.02 -7.56
CA ILE A 457 -48.61 2.34 -8.72
C ILE A 457 -48.70 3.28 -9.93
N ILE A 458 -49.09 4.54 -9.72
CA ILE A 458 -49.18 5.51 -10.82
C ILE A 458 -47.78 5.87 -11.38
N SER A 459 -46.77 6.06 -10.52
CA SER A 459 -45.41 6.39 -10.97
C SER A 459 -44.75 5.25 -11.76
N SER A 460 -44.93 3.99 -11.33
CA SER A 460 -44.43 2.81 -12.04
C SER A 460 -45.11 2.59 -13.40
N LEU A 461 -46.43 2.78 -13.50
CA LEU A 461 -47.14 2.72 -14.77
C LEU A 461 -46.66 3.79 -15.76
N VAL A 462 -46.45 5.03 -15.31
CA VAL A 462 -45.90 6.11 -16.16
C VAL A 462 -44.47 5.79 -16.61
N TRP A 463 -43.63 5.21 -15.76
CA TRP A 463 -42.26 4.81 -16.12
C TRP A 463 -42.24 3.71 -17.19
N VAL A 464 -43.05 2.66 -17.02
CA VAL A 464 -43.17 1.58 -18.02
C VAL A 464 -43.70 2.11 -19.35
N TRP A 465 -44.70 2.99 -19.33
CA TRP A 465 -45.27 3.54 -20.56
C TRP A 465 -44.25 4.41 -21.32
N ARG A 466 -43.53 5.31 -20.62
CA ARG A 466 -42.47 6.13 -21.23
C ARG A 466 -41.32 5.29 -21.79
N ARG A 467 -40.95 4.19 -21.12
CA ARG A 467 -39.92 3.24 -21.61
C ARG A 467 -40.40 2.47 -22.85
N SER A 468 -41.68 2.11 -22.93
CA SER A 468 -42.25 1.42 -24.10
C SER A 468 -42.30 2.31 -25.36
N SER A 469 -42.56 3.61 -25.22
CA SER A 469 -42.59 4.57 -26.33
C SER A 469 -41.22 4.92 -26.91
N ALA A 470 -40.12 4.64 -26.20
CA ALA A 470 -38.76 4.90 -26.67
C ALA A 470 -38.17 3.75 -27.53
N ALA A 471 -38.76 2.55 -27.48
CA ALA A 471 -38.30 1.38 -28.25
C ALA A 471 -38.92 1.30 -29.66
N GLY A 472 -39.67 2.32 -30.08
CA GLY A 472 -40.56 2.30 -31.23
C GLY A 472 -40.09 2.99 -32.51
N ARG A 473 -38.78 3.28 -32.68
CA ARG A 473 -38.22 3.84 -33.94
C ARG A 473 -36.71 3.50 -34.07
N ILE A 474 -36.41 2.48 -34.88
CA ILE A 474 -35.29 2.34 -35.83
C ILE A 474 -35.29 0.85 -36.28
N LYS A 475 -35.74 0.62 -37.51
CA LYS A 475 -35.56 -0.63 -38.26
C LYS A 475 -35.44 -0.30 -39.74
N THR A 476 -34.22 0.06 -40.18
CA THR A 476 -33.79 -0.14 -41.57
C THR A 476 -32.30 -0.47 -41.60
N GLN A 477 -32.01 -1.78 -41.58
CA GLN A 477 -31.00 -2.44 -42.38
C GLN A 477 -29.63 -1.74 -42.59
N GLU A 478 -28.66 -2.08 -41.75
CA GLU A 478 -27.26 -2.24 -42.18
C GLU A 478 -26.68 -3.51 -41.54
N GLY A 479 -25.72 -4.16 -42.21
CA GLY A 479 -25.49 -5.60 -42.07
C GLY A 479 -24.57 -6.05 -40.94
N SER A 480 -25.09 -6.92 -40.06
CA SER A 480 -24.40 -8.07 -39.46
C SER A 480 -22.87 -7.98 -39.21
N ARG A 481 -22.49 -7.57 -37.99
CA ARG A 481 -21.61 -8.38 -37.12
C ARG A 481 -21.77 -8.02 -35.64
N THR A 482 -22.88 -8.42 -35.04
CA THR A 482 -23.05 -8.32 -33.58
C THR A 482 -22.28 -9.47 -32.90
N GLU A 483 -20.95 -9.35 -32.87
CA GLU A 483 -20.16 -10.19 -31.97
C GLU A 483 -20.44 -9.77 -30.53
N SER A 484 -21.04 -10.70 -29.78
CA SER A 484 -21.11 -10.62 -28.33
C SER A 484 -19.68 -10.51 -27.79
N ARG A 485 -19.29 -9.33 -27.29
CA ARG A 485 -18.05 -9.12 -26.52
C ARG A 485 -18.18 -9.82 -25.17
N GLN A 486 -18.14 -11.15 -25.22
CA GLN A 486 -17.95 -12.00 -24.08
C GLN A 486 -16.45 -12.03 -23.78
N SER A 487 -16.07 -11.72 -22.53
CA SER A 487 -14.68 -11.79 -22.11
C SER A 487 -14.15 -13.20 -22.31
N LEU A 488 -13.24 -13.36 -23.27
CA LEU A 488 -12.49 -14.59 -23.42
C LEU A 488 -11.46 -14.64 -22.29
N ILE A 489 -11.83 -15.32 -21.20
CA ILE A 489 -10.83 -15.95 -20.34
C ILE A 489 -9.98 -16.82 -21.27
N VAL A 490 -8.67 -16.57 -21.29
CA VAL A 490 -7.78 -17.24 -22.23
C VAL A 490 -7.52 -18.68 -21.75
N GLU A 491 -8.44 -19.58 -22.11
CA GLU A 491 -8.23 -21.04 -22.00
C GLU A 491 -7.22 -21.57 -23.03
N ASP A 492 -6.74 -20.74 -23.98
CA ASP A 492 -5.62 -21.13 -24.84
C ASP A 492 -4.33 -21.25 -24.03
N GLY A 493 -4.01 -22.49 -23.68
CA GLY A 493 -2.76 -22.86 -23.02
C GLY A 493 -1.51 -22.37 -23.76
N LYS A 494 -1.54 -22.07 -25.06
CA LYS A 494 -0.38 -21.48 -25.77
C LYS A 494 -0.20 -20.00 -25.42
N ALA A 495 -1.27 -19.21 -25.41
CA ALA A 495 -1.23 -17.83 -24.97
C ALA A 495 -0.86 -17.73 -23.48
N LEU A 496 -1.47 -18.54 -22.60
CA LEU A 496 -1.10 -18.61 -21.18
C LEU A 496 0.38 -19.03 -20.98
N ASN A 497 0.90 -19.96 -21.78
CA ASN A 497 2.31 -20.35 -21.71
C ASN A 497 3.27 -19.28 -22.28
N ARG A 498 2.83 -18.47 -23.25
CA ARG A 498 3.59 -17.29 -23.72
C ARG A 498 3.61 -16.16 -22.68
N LEU A 499 2.50 -15.92 -21.99
CA LEU A 499 2.43 -15.03 -20.83
C LEU A 499 3.34 -15.52 -19.70
N ARG A 500 3.24 -16.80 -19.32
CA ARG A 500 4.14 -17.45 -18.34
C ARG A 500 5.62 -17.37 -18.72
N ALA A 501 5.94 -17.33 -20.01
CA ALA A 501 7.27 -16.97 -20.45
C ALA A 501 7.52 -15.47 -20.19
N ASN A 502 6.82 -14.58 -20.89
CA ASN A 502 7.10 -13.13 -20.89
C ASN A 502 7.08 -12.45 -19.50
N VAL A 503 6.14 -12.83 -18.63
CA VAL A 503 5.97 -12.23 -17.28
C VAL A 503 7.15 -12.57 -16.35
N MET A 504 7.86 -13.67 -16.61
CA MET A 504 8.98 -14.14 -15.78
C MET A 504 10.29 -14.38 -16.58
N SER A 505 10.33 -14.07 -17.87
CA SER A 505 11.52 -14.26 -18.72
C SER A 505 12.50 -13.09 -18.64
N MET A 506 12.21 -12.07 -17.83
CA MET A 506 13.17 -11.03 -17.50
C MET A 506 14.15 -11.58 -16.45
N ALA A 507 15.14 -12.33 -16.96
CA ALA A 507 16.38 -12.77 -16.29
C ALA A 507 16.44 -14.12 -15.53
N TYR A 508 15.61 -15.14 -15.83
CA TYR A 508 15.99 -16.51 -15.40
C TYR A 508 17.27 -16.99 -16.11
N ASP A 509 18.41 -16.81 -15.44
CA ASP A 509 19.71 -17.36 -15.85
C ASP A 509 19.97 -18.70 -15.15
N PRO A 510 19.93 -19.85 -15.86
CA PRO A 510 20.23 -21.16 -15.28
C PRO A 510 21.71 -21.35 -14.89
N SER A 511 22.60 -20.43 -15.28
CA SER A 511 24.01 -20.40 -14.88
C SER A 511 24.29 -19.48 -13.68
N ASN A 512 23.26 -18.80 -13.17
CA ASN A 512 23.33 -17.98 -11.96
C ASN A 512 23.86 -18.81 -10.77
N PRO A 513 25.02 -18.47 -10.19
CA PRO A 513 25.62 -19.25 -9.11
C PRO A 513 24.87 -19.11 -7.78
N CYS A 514 23.87 -18.24 -7.71
CA CYS A 514 23.23 -17.83 -6.46
C CYS A 514 21.94 -18.57 -6.14
N ARG A 515 21.69 -18.71 -4.84
CA ARG A 515 20.51 -19.37 -4.26
C ARG A 515 19.85 -18.42 -3.28
N VAL A 516 18.55 -18.61 -3.06
CA VAL A 516 17.78 -17.88 -2.05
C VAL A 516 18.50 -17.97 -0.70
N PRO A 517 18.85 -16.85 -0.05
CA PRO A 517 19.56 -16.84 1.23
C PRO A 517 18.83 -17.63 2.31
N GLY A 518 19.57 -18.41 3.10
CA GLY A 518 19.01 -19.19 4.21
C GLY A 518 18.25 -20.46 3.81
N VAL A 519 18.25 -20.86 2.53
CA VAL A 519 17.79 -22.19 2.11
C VAL A 519 18.99 -23.13 2.03
N GLU A 520 19.26 -23.89 3.10
CA GLU A 520 20.19 -25.02 2.99
C GLU A 520 19.66 -25.99 1.93
N ALA A 521 20.48 -26.26 0.91
CA ALA A 521 20.20 -27.36 0.00
C ALA A 521 20.21 -28.68 0.79
N PRO A 522 19.30 -29.63 0.53
CA PRO A 522 19.41 -30.96 1.11
C PRO A 522 20.80 -31.51 0.81
N LYS A 523 21.59 -31.77 1.85
CA LYS A 523 22.89 -32.45 1.70
C LYS A 523 22.59 -33.87 1.22
N GLU A 524 22.71 -34.08 -0.08
CA GLU A 524 22.61 -35.39 -0.70
C GLU A 524 23.75 -36.25 -0.13
N GLN A 525 23.43 -37.03 0.91
CA GLN A 525 24.36 -38.03 1.43
C GLN A 525 24.45 -39.15 0.40
N VAL A 526 25.40 -38.99 -0.51
CA VAL A 526 25.85 -40.07 -1.39
C VAL A 526 26.53 -41.12 -0.50
N HIS A 527 25.72 -42.03 0.05
CA HIS A 527 26.21 -43.26 0.65
C HIS A 527 26.80 -44.13 -0.46
N VAL A 528 28.07 -43.91 -0.78
CA VAL A 528 28.86 -44.86 -1.56
C VAL A 528 29.05 -46.10 -0.70
N LYS A 529 28.16 -47.07 -0.85
CA LYS A 529 28.27 -48.39 -0.27
C LYS A 529 29.30 -49.18 -1.07
N LEU A 530 30.57 -49.07 -0.69
CA LEU A 530 31.61 -49.98 -1.16
C LEU A 530 31.47 -51.31 -0.39
N GLU A 531 30.91 -52.30 -1.07
CA GLU A 531 31.06 -53.71 -0.70
C GLU A 531 32.30 -54.29 -1.42
N SER A 532 32.96 -55.24 -0.73
CA SER A 532 34.23 -55.93 -1.04
C SER A 532 35.48 -55.06 -1.15
#